data_AF-A0A5J4SM82-F1
#
_entry.id   AF-A0A5J4SM82-F1
#
_cell.length_a   1.000
_cell.length_b   1.000
_cell.length_c   1.000
_cell.angle_alpha   90.00
_cell.angle_beta   90.00
_cell.angle_gamma   90.00
#
_symmetry.space_group_name_H-M   'P 1'
#
loop_
_entity.id
_entity.type
_entity.pdbx_description
1 polymer ?
#
loop_
_entity_poly.entity_id
_entity_poly.type
_entity_poly.pdbx_seq_one_letter_code
_entity_poly.pdbx_strand_id
1 'polypeptide(L)'
;MESLQEILETYGKELLSCLAEKQIVLDGKKLKGVSPTSRGNRGLYILNVWVSENRLCIGQEKVEEKSNEITAIPKVLDSLDLTDAVISIDA
;
A
#
# COMPACT_ATOMS: atom_id res chain seq x y z
N MET A 1 21.72 -11.32 7.55
CA MET A 1 20.73 -10.35 7.01
C MET A 1 19.56 -11.12 6.39
N GLU A 2 19.83 -12.22 5.66
CA GLU A 2 18.80 -13.15 5.14
C GLU A 2 17.84 -13.68 6.22
N SER A 3 18.32 -14.02 7.41
CA SER A 3 17.47 -14.59 8.48
C SER A 3 16.35 -13.66 8.98
N LEU A 4 16.52 -12.33 8.92
CA LEU A 4 15.48 -11.39 9.35
C LEU A 4 14.39 -11.27 8.27
N GLN A 5 14.80 -11.19 7.01
CA GLN A 5 13.87 -11.10 5.90
C GLN A 5 12.98 -12.34 5.83
N GLU A 6 13.57 -13.53 5.96
CA GLU A 6 12.84 -14.80 5.93
C GLU A 6 11.82 -14.93 7.08
N ILE A 7 12.19 -14.46 8.27
CA ILE A 7 11.28 -14.38 9.43
C ILE A 7 10.12 -13.41 9.15
N LEU A 8 10.43 -12.21 8.64
CA LEU A 8 9.42 -11.19 8.35
C LEU A 8 8.45 -11.63 7.24
N GLU A 9 8.95 -12.32 6.22
CA GLU A 9 8.11 -12.88 5.16
C GLU A 9 7.19 -13.98 5.69
N THR A 10 7.69 -14.84 6.58
CA THR A 10 6.90 -15.92 7.19
C THR A 10 5.77 -15.36 8.06
N TYR A 11 6.10 -14.48 9.01
CA TYR A 11 5.08 -13.86 9.87
C TYR A 11 4.16 -12.91 9.09
N GLY A 12 4.67 -12.27 8.04
CA GLY A 12 3.88 -11.43 7.14
C GLY A 12 2.79 -12.24 6.44
N LYS A 13 3.12 -13.43 5.93
CA LYS A 13 2.14 -14.34 5.32
C LYS A 13 1.09 -14.83 6.32
N GLU A 14 1.51 -15.22 7.53
CA GLU A 14 0.56 -15.62 8.58
C GLU A 14 -0.38 -14.46 8.94
N LEU A 15 0.15 -13.25 9.06
CA LEU A 15 -0.64 -12.06 9.32
C LEU A 15 -1.63 -11.79 8.18
N LEU A 16 -1.21 -11.87 6.92
CA LEU A 16 -2.09 -11.67 5.76
C LEU A 16 -3.22 -12.72 5.71
N SER A 17 -2.93 -13.97 6.07
CA SER A 17 -3.97 -15.01 6.15
C SER A 17 -5.08 -14.67 7.17
N CYS A 18 -4.74 -13.96 8.26
CA CYS A 18 -5.71 -13.46 9.22
C CYS A 18 -6.52 -12.24 8.72
N LEU A 19 -6.18 -11.70 7.56
CA LEU A 19 -6.82 -10.54 6.92
C LEU A 19 -7.63 -10.93 5.67
N ALA A 20 -7.57 -12.19 5.25
CA ALA A 20 -8.23 -12.72 4.06
C ALA A 20 -9.74 -12.45 3.97
N GLU A 21 -10.44 -12.23 5.09
CA GLU A 21 -11.90 -11.98 5.07
C GLU A 21 -12.26 -10.49 5.28
N LYS A 22 -11.27 -9.59 5.28
CA LYS A 22 -11.43 -8.19 5.70
C LYS A 22 -11.48 -7.23 4.53
N GLN A 23 -12.05 -6.05 4.78
CA GLN A 23 -12.08 -4.98 3.80
C GLN A 23 -10.71 -4.30 3.69
N ILE A 24 -10.16 -4.35 2.49
CA ILE A 24 -8.92 -3.69 2.13
C ILE A 24 -9.25 -2.44 1.32
N VAL A 25 -8.78 -1.29 1.79
CA VAL A 25 -9.01 0.01 1.19
C VAL A 25 -7.72 0.52 0.58
N LEU A 26 -7.76 0.83 -0.72
CA LEU A 26 -6.68 1.51 -1.42
C LEU A 26 -7.02 2.99 -1.57
N ASP A 27 -6.13 3.84 -1.09
CA ASP A 27 -6.33 5.29 -1.02
C ASP A 27 -5.05 6.06 -1.36
N GLY A 28 -5.15 6.94 -2.35
CA GLY A 28 -4.08 7.83 -2.78
C GLY A 28 -4.02 9.09 -1.92
N LYS A 29 -2.90 9.31 -1.23
CA LYS A 29 -2.66 10.50 -0.41
C LYS A 29 -1.51 11.35 -0.95
N LYS A 30 -1.75 12.66 -1.05
CA LYS A 30 -0.70 13.66 -1.27
C LYS A 30 -0.12 14.10 0.07
N LEU A 31 1.18 13.91 0.26
CA LEU A 31 1.86 14.34 1.48
C LEU A 31 1.94 15.87 1.57
N LYS A 32 1.49 16.42 2.71
CA LYS A 32 1.60 17.85 3.04
C LYS A 32 3.04 18.16 3.49
N GLY A 33 3.51 19.37 3.19
CA GLY A 33 4.87 19.82 3.56
C GLY A 33 5.95 19.48 2.53
N VAL A 34 5.62 18.74 1.47
CA VAL A 34 6.52 18.56 0.32
C VAL A 34 6.38 19.77 -0.60
N SER A 35 7.37 20.66 -0.59
CA SER A 35 7.38 21.83 -1.47
C SER A 35 7.50 21.38 -2.93
N PRO A 36 6.51 21.66 -3.80
CA PRO A 36 6.55 21.28 -5.22
C PRO A 36 7.68 21.96 -6.01
N THR A 37 8.38 22.91 -5.40
CA THR A 37 9.36 23.76 -6.08
C THR A 37 10.76 23.63 -5.51
N SER A 38 10.97 23.03 -4.33
CA SER A 38 12.30 22.99 -3.70
C SER A 38 13.26 21.96 -4.31
N ARG A 39 12.74 20.94 -5.00
CA ARG A 39 13.54 19.87 -5.65
C ARG A 39 13.01 19.42 -7.02
N GLY A 40 12.15 20.22 -7.66
CA GLY A 40 11.58 19.88 -8.97
C GLY A 40 10.58 18.71 -8.95
N ASN A 41 10.01 18.36 -7.79
CA ASN A 41 8.96 17.33 -7.69
C ASN A 41 7.56 17.97 -7.72
N ARG A 42 6.54 17.30 -8.27
CA ARG A 42 5.17 17.86 -8.34
C ARG A 42 4.33 17.60 -7.07
N GLY A 43 5.01 17.42 -5.95
CA GLY A 43 4.49 16.79 -4.73
C GLY A 43 4.79 15.29 -4.68
N LEU A 44 4.60 14.68 -3.51
CA LEU A 44 4.80 13.25 -3.29
C LEU A 44 3.43 12.61 -3.04
N TYR A 45 3.07 11.66 -3.89
CA TYR A 45 1.85 10.87 -3.76
C TYR A 45 2.22 9.49 -3.23
N ILE A 46 1.41 8.97 -2.32
CA ILE A 46 1.56 7.62 -1.77
C ILE A 46 0.21 6.93 -1.89
N LEU A 47 0.21 5.76 -2.51
CA LEU A 47 -0.91 4.84 -2.50
C LEU A 47 -0.77 3.95 -1.26
N ASN A 48 -1.75 4.00 -0.36
CA ASN A 48 -1.76 3.17 0.84
C ASN A 48 -2.73 2.00 0.67
N VAL A 49 -2.37 0.85 1.24
CA VAL A 49 -3.24 -0.32 1.38
C VAL A 49 -3.58 -0.49 2.85
N TRP A 50 -4.84 -0.26 3.17
CA TRP A 50 -5.32 -0.14 4.53
C TRP A 50 -6.37 -1.19 4.85
N VAL A 51 -6.20 -1.90 5.95
CA VAL A 51 -7.24 -2.80 6.47
C VAL A 51 -8.02 -2.07 7.55
N SER A 52 -9.28 -1.76 7.26
CA SER A 52 -10.11 -0.86 8.06
C SER A 52 -10.35 -1.40 9.48
N GLU A 53 -10.69 -2.67 9.57
CA GLU A 53 -11.03 -3.40 10.79
C GLU A 53 -9.84 -3.48 11.74
N ASN A 54 -8.63 -3.64 11.20
CA ASN A 54 -7.40 -3.75 11.97
C ASN A 54 -6.70 -2.41 12.18
N ARG A 55 -7.15 -1.34 11.50
CA ARG A 55 -6.47 -0.04 11.46
C ARG A 55 -4.98 -0.19 11.10
N LEU A 56 -4.70 -1.03 10.10
CA LEU A 56 -3.35 -1.44 9.75
C LEU A 56 -3.05 -1.09 8.29
N CYS A 57 -1.89 -0.47 8.06
CA CYS A 57 -1.34 -0.32 6.72
C CYS A 57 -0.48 -1.56 6.40
N ILE A 58 -0.85 -2.31 5.38
CA ILE A 58 -0.15 -3.56 4.99
C ILE A 58 0.75 -3.37 3.77
N GLY A 59 0.60 -2.25 3.06
CA GLY A 59 1.38 -1.93 1.88
C GLY A 59 1.29 -0.46 1.56
N GLN A 60 2.35 0.08 0.97
CA GLN A 60 2.37 1.45 0.46
C GLN A 60 3.26 1.50 -0.77
N GLU A 61 2.88 2.31 -1.76
CA GLU A 61 3.69 2.54 -2.95
C GLU A 61 3.78 4.03 -3.24
N LYS A 62 5.00 4.47 -3.55
CA LYS A 62 5.25 5.85 -3.95
C LYS A 62 4.79 6.06 -5.38
N VAL A 63 4.00 7.10 -5.60
CA VAL A 63 3.50 7.50 -6.91
C VAL A 63 4.02 8.90 -7.26
N GLU A 64 4.45 9.10 -8.51
CA GLU A 64 5.00 10.38 -8.95
C GLU A 64 3.92 11.45 -9.17
N GLU A 65 2.77 11.05 -9.72
CA GLU A 65 1.63 11.93 -10.02
C GLU A 65 0.30 11.21 -9.73
N LYS A 66 -0.76 11.96 -9.42
CA LYS A 66 -2.08 11.38 -9.09
C LYS A 66 -2.60 10.43 -10.17
N SER A 67 -2.41 10.77 -11.44
CA SER A 67 -2.80 9.94 -12.60
C SER A 67 -2.14 8.56 -12.64
N ASN A 68 -1.02 8.37 -11.93
CA ASN A 68 -0.26 7.13 -11.95
C ASN A 68 -0.74 6.15 -10.88
N GLU A 69 -1.70 6.53 -10.02
CA GLU A 69 -2.30 5.67 -8.99
C GLU A 69 -2.92 4.42 -9.62
N ILE A 70 -3.62 4.56 -10.76
CA ILE A 70 -4.20 3.44 -11.52
C ILE A 70 -3.15 2.41 -11.91
N THR A 71 -1.95 2.86 -12.29
CA THR A 71 -0.83 1.96 -12.66
C THR A 71 -0.08 1.40 -11.46
N ALA A 72 -0.22 2.02 -10.28
CA ALA A 72 0.43 1.58 -9.05
C ALA A 72 -0.42 0.53 -8.31
N ILE A 73 -1.75 0.59 -8.41
CA ILE A 73 -2.68 -0.39 -7.81
C ILE A 73 -2.28 -1.84 -8.11
N PRO A 74 -2.15 -2.30 -9.37
CA PRO A 74 -1.82 -3.69 -9.65
C PRO A 74 -0.47 -4.10 -9.06
N LYS A 75 0.55 -3.22 -9.08
CA LYS A 75 1.88 -3.53 -8.52
C LYS A 75 1.84 -3.84 -7.04
N VAL A 76 1.01 -3.11 -6.30
CA VAL A 76 0.88 -3.29 -4.85
C VAL A 76 0.08 -4.55 -4.54
N LEU A 77 -0.99 -4.80 -5.31
CA LEU A 77 -1.79 -6.00 -5.14
C LEU A 77 -1.00 -7.27 -5.48
N ASP A 78 -0.16 -7.25 -6.52
CA ASP A 78 0.70 -8.38 -6.90
C ASP A 78 1.73 -8.75 -5.81
N SER A 79 2.08 -7.79 -4.95
CA SER A 79 3.03 -8.01 -3.86
C SER A 79 2.39 -8.58 -2.59
N LEU A 80 1.05 -8.59 -2.50
CA LEU A 80 0.30 -8.99 -1.31
C LEU A 80 -0.56 -10.21 -1.61
N ASP A 81 -0.48 -11.23 -0.76
CA ASP A 81 -1.43 -12.35 -0.80
C ASP A 81 -2.73 -11.92 -0.13
N LEU A 82 -3.70 -11.50 -0.96
CA LEU A 82 -5.01 -10.99 -0.55
C LEU A 82 -6.15 -11.93 -0.95
N THR A 83 -5.88 -13.23 -0.99
CA THR A 83 -6.88 -14.25 -1.30
C THR A 83 -8.11 -14.07 -0.39
N ASP A 84 -9.30 -14.14 -0.99
CA ASP A 84 -10.62 -13.95 -0.37
C ASP A 84 -10.97 -12.53 0.16
N ALA A 85 -10.05 -11.56 0.04
CA ALA A 85 -10.26 -10.22 0.58
C ALA A 85 -11.14 -9.33 -0.32
N VAL A 86 -11.95 -8.47 0.29
CA VAL A 86 -12.76 -7.48 -0.45
C VAL A 86 -11.97 -6.19 -0.61
N ILE A 87 -11.63 -5.86 -1.86
CA ILE A 87 -10.84 -4.68 -2.19
C ILE A 87 -11.76 -3.52 -2.59
N SER A 88 -11.61 -2.39 -1.91
CA SER A 88 -12.26 -1.11 -2.21
C SER A 88 -11.20 -0.11 -2.65
N ILE A 89 -11.38 0.52 -3.81
CA ILE A 89 -10.43 1.47 -4.37
C ILE A 89 -11.12 2.82 -4.50
N ASP A 90 -10.51 3.87 -3.94
CA ASP A 90 -10.89 5.27 -4.18
C ASP A 90 -9.80 5.93 -5.05
N ALA A 91 -10.19 6.40 -6.25
CA ALA A 91 -9.27 6.95 -7.28
C ALA A 91 -9.70 8.37 -7.74
#